data_AF-A0A943B6R2-F1
#
_entry.id   AF-A0A943B6R2-F1
#
_cell.length_a   1.000
_cell.length_b   1.000
_cell.length_c   1.000
_cell.angle_alpha   90.00
_cell.angle_beta   90.00
_cell.angle_gamma   90.00
#
_symmetry.space_group_name_H-M   'P 1'
#
loop_
_entity.id
_entity.type
_entity.pdbx_description
1 polymer ?
#
loop_
_entity_poly.entity_id
_entity_poly.type
_entity_poly.pdbx_seq_one_letter_code
_entity_poly.pdbx_strand_id
1 'polypeptide(L)'
;MLHCYKWILPTLFVCLLAATPAKADPGTARAAAEQGAQTILGLLNDPAFKNPTTHAAQRQKIEDAILELFDFEEFSTRTVGPQWRQFTPDQKKRFQTAFTDLLRNTYIDTLDSYNGEQIQFTGEVSSNNGTRVEIQMNFLGQNKT
;
A
#
# COMPACT_ATOMS: atom_id res chain seq x y z
N MET A 1 -41.24 57.62 21.13
CA MET A 1 -39.93 58.21 20.78
C MET A 1 -38.82 57.34 21.37
N LEU A 2 -37.93 56.88 20.50
CA LEU A 2 -36.52 56.53 20.68
C LEU A 2 -36.02 55.76 21.95
N HIS A 3 -35.68 54.48 21.70
CA HIS A 3 -34.40 53.77 21.93
C HIS A 3 -33.69 53.69 23.30
N CYS A 4 -32.97 52.55 23.44
CA CYS A 4 -31.83 52.25 24.32
C CYS A 4 -32.16 51.70 25.72
N TYR A 5 -31.42 50.74 26.30
CA TYR A 5 -30.28 49.95 25.87
C TYR A 5 -30.16 48.76 26.84
N LYS A 6 -29.67 47.66 26.27
CA LYS A 6 -29.45 46.35 26.86
C LYS A 6 -28.19 46.39 27.73
N TRP A 7 -28.27 46.05 29.02
CA TRP A 7 -27.07 45.73 29.80
C TRP A 7 -27.33 44.59 30.81
N ILE A 8 -27.10 43.36 30.34
CA ILE A 8 -26.80 42.21 31.18
C ILE A 8 -25.45 41.69 30.69
N LEU A 9 -24.39 42.01 31.44
CA LEU A 9 -23.20 41.16 31.51
C LEU A 9 -23.60 39.88 32.26
N PRO A 10 -23.09 38.69 31.89
CA PRO A 10 -21.67 38.44 32.14
C PRO A 10 -20.93 37.67 31.04
N THR A 11 -19.65 38.02 30.99
CA THR A 11 -18.49 37.35 30.41
C THR A 11 -18.63 35.83 30.36
N LEU A 12 -19.11 35.31 29.22
CA LEU A 12 -19.02 33.90 28.88
C LEU A 12 -17.57 33.62 28.46
N PHE A 13 -16.90 32.85 29.29
CA PHE A 13 -15.59 32.24 29.10
C PHE A 13 -15.55 31.51 27.75
N VAL A 14 -15.09 32.19 26.69
CA VAL A 14 -14.80 31.55 25.40
C VAL A 14 -13.49 30.79 25.55
N CYS A 15 -13.58 29.55 26.01
CA CYS A 15 -12.58 28.52 25.71
C CYS A 15 -12.59 28.35 24.19
N LEU A 16 -11.70 29.09 23.52
CA LEU A 16 -11.33 28.83 22.14
C LEU A 16 -10.66 27.45 22.13
N LEU A 17 -11.45 26.40 21.90
CA LEU A 17 -10.92 25.11 21.50
C LEU A 17 -10.14 25.36 20.22
N ALA A 18 -8.82 25.42 20.34
CA ALA A 18 -7.94 25.15 19.23
C ALA A 18 -8.22 23.71 18.81
N ALA A 19 -9.10 23.54 17.82
CA ALA A 19 -9.17 22.31 17.05
C ALA A 19 -7.85 22.23 16.29
N THR A 20 -6.84 21.64 16.92
CA THR A 20 -5.69 21.15 16.17
C THR A 20 -6.26 20.12 15.20
N PRO A 21 -6.07 20.27 13.88
CA PRO A 21 -6.36 19.16 13.00
C PRO A 21 -5.47 18.01 13.47
N ALA A 22 -6.08 16.98 14.04
CA ALA A 22 -5.43 15.71 14.24
C ALA A 22 -5.02 15.25 12.84
N LYS A 23 -3.76 15.45 12.49
CA LYS A 23 -3.16 14.70 11.40
C LYS A 23 -3.25 13.25 11.85
N ALA A 24 -4.21 12.53 11.28
CA ALA A 24 -4.10 11.09 11.23
C ALA A 24 -2.71 10.81 10.65
N ASP A 25 -1.87 10.11 11.41
CA ASP A 25 -0.65 9.50 10.91
C ASP A 25 -0.95 8.02 10.69
N PRO A 26 -1.63 7.65 9.59
CA PRO A 26 -1.42 6.33 9.02
C PRO A 26 -0.02 6.40 8.41
N GLY A 27 0.89 5.55 8.91
CA GLY A 27 2.33 5.65 8.65
C GLY A 27 2.67 6.01 7.20
N THR A 28 3.74 6.80 7.03
CA THR A 28 4.19 7.33 5.74
C THR A 28 4.21 6.27 4.62
N ALA A 29 4.09 6.68 3.36
CA ALA A 29 4.17 5.77 2.21
C ALA A 29 5.40 4.84 2.27
N ARG A 30 6.50 5.35 2.84
CA ARG A 30 7.70 4.57 3.14
C ARG A 30 7.46 3.49 4.18
N ALA A 31 6.84 3.80 5.32
CA ALA A 31 6.52 2.82 6.35
C ALA A 31 5.62 1.70 5.81
N ALA A 32 4.64 2.03 4.97
CA ALA A 32 3.80 1.03 4.30
C ALA A 32 4.62 0.11 3.38
N ALA A 33 5.52 0.68 2.57
CA ALA A 33 6.42 -0.10 1.70
C ALA A 33 7.38 -0.99 2.50
N GLU A 34 7.98 -0.46 3.57
CA GLU A 34 8.88 -1.19 4.46
C GLU A 34 8.15 -2.35 5.15
N GLN A 35 6.94 -2.12 5.68
CA GLN A 35 6.13 -3.14 6.33
C GLN A 35 5.70 -4.25 5.35
N GLY A 36 5.27 -3.87 4.15
CA GLY A 36 4.91 -4.83 3.09
C GLY A 36 6.09 -5.72 2.71
N ALA A 37 7.25 -5.10 2.46
CA ALA A 37 8.49 -5.82 2.14
C ALA A 37 8.91 -6.78 3.27
N GLN A 38 8.87 -6.32 4.53
CA GLN A 38 9.21 -7.15 5.69
C GLN A 38 8.25 -8.33 5.86
N THR A 39 6.96 -8.14 5.59
CA THR A 39 5.95 -9.20 5.65
C THR A 39 6.26 -10.30 4.64
N ILE A 40 6.51 -9.93 3.37
CA ILE A 40 6.83 -10.89 2.31
C ILE A 40 8.17 -11.58 2.57
N LEU A 41 9.22 -10.83 2.93
CA LEU A 41 10.53 -11.41 3.27
C LEU A 41 10.45 -12.34 4.48
N GLY A 42 9.64 -12.03 5.49
CA GLY A 42 9.42 -12.91 6.64
C GLY A 42 8.83 -14.26 6.23
N LEU A 43 7.83 -14.25 5.34
CA LEU A 43 7.23 -15.48 4.82
C LEU A 43 8.19 -16.29 3.94
N LEU A 44 9.03 -15.62 3.15
CA LEU A 44 10.05 -16.26 2.31
C LEU A 44 11.21 -16.86 3.12
N ASN A 45 11.57 -16.24 4.25
CA ASN A 45 12.61 -16.72 5.15
C ASN A 45 12.14 -17.78 6.15
N ASP A 46 10.82 -18.00 6.26
CA ASP A 46 10.26 -19.08 7.06
C ASP A 46 10.74 -20.44 6.50
N PRO A 47 11.33 -21.33 7.32
CA PRO A 47 11.74 -22.67 6.89
C PRO A 47 10.61 -23.47 6.22
N ALA A 48 9.33 -23.17 6.54
CA ALA A 48 8.17 -23.76 5.91
C ALA A 48 8.10 -23.47 4.40
N PHE A 49 8.71 -22.38 3.92
CA PHE A 49 8.78 -22.07 2.49
C PHE A 49 9.68 -23.07 1.75
N LYS A 50 10.82 -23.46 2.29
CA LYS A 50 11.75 -24.40 1.62
C LYS A 50 11.39 -25.88 1.84
N ASN A 51 10.48 -26.19 2.76
CA ASN A 51 10.05 -27.56 3.03
C ASN A 51 8.99 -28.02 2.00
N PRO A 52 9.24 -29.09 1.22
CA PRO A 52 8.33 -29.55 0.17
C PRO A 52 6.89 -29.82 0.61
N THR A 53 6.68 -30.27 1.85
CA THR A 53 5.35 -30.60 2.38
C THR A 53 4.54 -29.36 2.75
N THR A 54 5.20 -28.27 3.14
CA THR A 54 4.55 -27.02 3.57
C THR A 54 4.66 -25.89 2.54
N HIS A 55 5.49 -26.08 1.50
CA HIS A 55 5.78 -25.09 0.46
C HIS A 55 4.52 -24.49 -0.17
N ALA A 56 3.57 -25.33 -0.58
CA ALA A 56 2.33 -24.87 -1.23
C ALA A 56 1.48 -23.98 -0.30
N ALA A 57 1.35 -24.37 0.97
CA ALA A 57 0.61 -23.58 1.95
C ALA A 57 1.31 -22.24 2.26
N GLN A 58 2.65 -22.24 2.32
CA GLN A 58 3.40 -21.02 2.55
C GLN A 58 3.34 -20.08 1.34
N ARG A 59 3.40 -20.62 0.12
CA ARG A 59 3.21 -19.89 -1.13
C ARG A 59 1.84 -19.21 -1.20
N GLN A 60 0.78 -19.91 -0.79
CA GLN A 60 -0.56 -19.30 -0.69
C GLN A 60 -0.58 -18.09 0.26
N LYS A 61 0.08 -18.17 1.43
CA LYS A 61 0.15 -17.02 2.35
C LYS A 61 0.87 -15.82 1.74
N ILE A 62 1.93 -16.06 0.97
CA ILE A 62 2.66 -14.99 0.26
C ILE A 62 1.74 -14.37 -0.79
N GLU A 63 1.02 -15.19 -1.55
CA GLU A 63 0.03 -14.73 -2.53
C GLU A 63 -1.07 -13.86 -1.89
N ASP A 64 -1.61 -14.29 -0.76
CA ASP A 64 -2.64 -13.54 -0.03
C ASP A 64 -2.10 -12.20 0.49
N ALA A 65 -0.88 -12.18 1.02
CA ALA A 65 -0.22 -10.96 1.47
C ALA A 65 0.05 -9.98 0.31
N ILE A 66 0.40 -10.47 -0.88
CA ILE A 66 0.57 -9.63 -2.09
C ILE A 66 -0.78 -9.04 -2.52
N LEU A 67 -1.85 -9.85 -2.49
CA LEU A 67 -3.21 -9.39 -2.82
C LEU A 67 -3.71 -8.29 -1.87
N GLU A 68 -3.30 -8.33 -0.60
CA GLU A 68 -3.65 -7.30 0.38
C GLU A 68 -2.78 -6.03 0.25
N LEU A 69 -1.52 -6.17 -0.13
CA LEU A 69 -0.57 -5.06 -0.21
C LEU A 69 -0.81 -4.13 -1.41
N PHE A 70 -1.34 -4.65 -2.52
CA PHE A 70 -1.47 -3.90 -3.77
C PHE A 70 -2.91 -3.64 -4.20
N ASP A 71 -3.15 -2.44 -4.75
CA ASP A 71 -4.41 -2.10 -5.42
C ASP A 71 -4.40 -2.60 -6.87
N PHE A 72 -5.00 -3.78 -7.08
CA PHE A 72 -5.11 -4.37 -8.41
C PHE A 72 -6.13 -3.67 -9.32
N GLU A 73 -7.07 -2.89 -8.78
CA GLU A 73 -7.94 -2.05 -9.60
C GLU A 73 -7.13 -0.89 -10.19
N GLU A 74 -6.27 -0.27 -9.40
CA GLU A 74 -5.37 0.79 -9.86
C GLU A 74 -4.38 0.26 -10.91
N PHE A 75 -3.82 -0.94 -10.69
CA PHE A 75 -2.98 -1.58 -11.70
C PHE A 75 -3.75 -1.86 -13.00
N SER A 76 -4.97 -2.41 -12.89
CA SER A 76 -5.81 -2.68 -14.05
C SER A 76 -6.14 -1.41 -14.83
N THR A 77 -6.51 -0.34 -14.12
CA THR A 77 -6.81 0.98 -14.68
C THR A 77 -5.60 1.54 -15.43
N ARG A 78 -4.41 1.45 -14.83
CA ARG A 78 -3.16 1.94 -15.44
C ARG A 78 -2.73 1.13 -16.66
N THR A 79 -2.91 -0.19 -16.63
CA THR A 79 -2.58 -1.08 -17.76
C THR A 79 -3.51 -0.87 -18.96
N VAL A 80 -4.83 -0.74 -18.73
CA VAL A 80 -5.80 -0.49 -19.81
C VAL A 80 -5.74 0.95 -20.32
N GLY A 81 -5.46 1.90 -19.43
CA GLY A 81 -5.41 3.32 -19.77
C GLY A 81 -6.80 3.93 -20.01
N PRO A 82 -6.94 4.94 -20.89
CA PRO A 82 -8.18 5.70 -21.05
C PRO A 82 -9.43 4.87 -21.36
N GLN A 83 -9.27 3.72 -22.02
CA GLN A 83 -10.36 2.82 -22.38
C GLN A 83 -11.04 2.18 -21.16
N TRP A 84 -10.40 2.16 -20.00
CA TRP A 84 -10.99 1.65 -18.76
C TRP A 84 -12.32 2.32 -18.40
N ARG A 85 -12.46 3.59 -18.76
CA ARG A 85 -13.69 4.38 -18.52
C ARG A 85 -14.89 3.87 -19.34
N GLN A 86 -14.64 3.12 -20.41
CA GLN A 86 -15.69 2.57 -21.27
C GLN A 86 -16.15 1.17 -20.82
N PHE A 87 -15.42 0.53 -19.90
CA PHE A 87 -15.77 -0.80 -19.43
C PHE A 87 -16.99 -0.74 -18.50
N THR A 88 -17.92 -1.68 -18.68
CA THR A 88 -18.98 -1.93 -17.71
C THR A 88 -18.39 -2.45 -16.39
N PRO A 89 -19.12 -2.38 -15.26
CA PRO A 89 -18.66 -2.96 -14.00
C PRO A 89 -18.22 -4.44 -14.13
N ASP A 90 -18.97 -5.24 -14.90
CA ASP A 90 -18.64 -6.64 -15.14
C ASP A 90 -17.37 -6.81 -15.98
N GLN A 91 -17.15 -5.96 -16.98
CA GLN A 91 -15.92 -5.98 -17.78
C GLN A 91 -14.71 -5.60 -16.94
N LYS A 92 -14.83 -4.58 -16.08
CA LYS A 92 -13.77 -4.19 -15.13
C LYS A 92 -13.40 -5.35 -14.21
N LYS A 93 -14.40 -5.98 -13.58
CA LYS A 93 -14.19 -7.14 -12.70
C LYS A 93 -13.51 -8.29 -13.44
N ARG A 94 -14.01 -8.65 -14.63
CA ARG A 94 -13.42 -9.74 -15.43
C ARG A 94 -11.98 -9.45 -15.84
N PHE A 95 -11.70 -8.21 -16.25
CA PHE A 95 -10.34 -7.79 -16.59
C PHE A 95 -9.41 -7.86 -15.38
N GLN A 96 -9.83 -7.28 -14.25
CA GLN A 96 -9.05 -7.29 -13.02
C GLN A 96 -8.71 -8.71 -12.60
N THR A 97 -9.70 -9.62 -12.54
CA THR A 97 -9.47 -11.03 -12.21
C THR A 97 -8.45 -11.67 -13.15
N ALA A 98 -8.68 -11.56 -14.47
CA ALA A 98 -7.79 -12.16 -15.45
C ALA A 98 -6.36 -11.58 -15.41
N PHE A 99 -6.24 -10.27 -15.17
CA PHE A 99 -4.95 -9.60 -15.08
C PHE A 99 -4.19 -9.96 -13.79
N THR A 100 -4.88 -10.03 -12.66
CA THR A 100 -4.32 -10.51 -11.39
C THR A 100 -3.84 -11.96 -11.53
N ASP A 101 -4.63 -12.83 -12.17
CA ASP A 101 -4.26 -14.24 -12.40
C ASP A 101 -3.04 -14.34 -13.34
N LEU A 102 -2.98 -13.51 -14.38
CA LEU A 102 -1.81 -13.43 -15.27
C LEU A 102 -0.55 -13.05 -14.49
N LEU A 103 -0.60 -11.97 -13.69
CA LEU A 103 0.56 -11.53 -12.91
C LEU A 103 0.99 -12.60 -11.90
N ARG A 104 0.04 -13.22 -11.20
CA ARG A 104 0.30 -14.35 -10.31
C ARG A 104 1.07 -15.43 -11.07
N ASN A 105 0.49 -15.99 -12.13
CA ASN A 105 1.07 -17.11 -12.87
C ASN A 105 2.41 -16.79 -13.54
N THR A 106 2.67 -15.52 -13.86
CA THR A 106 3.92 -15.10 -14.53
C THR A 106 5.07 -14.97 -13.55
N TYR A 107 4.82 -14.52 -12.31
CA TYR A 107 5.89 -14.15 -11.38
C TYR A 107 5.98 -15.04 -10.15
N ILE A 108 4.97 -15.83 -9.83
CA ILE A 108 4.95 -16.58 -8.58
C ILE A 108 6.12 -17.58 -8.46
N ASP A 109 6.52 -18.22 -9.56
CA ASP A 109 7.65 -19.16 -9.56
C ASP A 109 9.00 -18.45 -9.36
N THR A 110 9.05 -17.12 -9.53
CA THR A 110 10.26 -16.35 -9.22
C THR A 110 10.55 -16.34 -7.72
N LEU A 111 9.55 -16.55 -6.86
CA LEU A 111 9.75 -16.66 -5.42
C LEU A 111 10.62 -17.85 -5.03
N ASP A 112 10.57 -18.94 -5.79
CA ASP A 112 11.34 -20.15 -5.52
C ASP A 112 12.85 -19.90 -5.71
N SER A 113 13.19 -18.91 -6.54
CA SER A 113 14.57 -18.44 -6.76
C SER A 113 15.14 -17.58 -5.62
N TYR A 114 14.30 -17.14 -4.66
CA TYR A 114 14.73 -16.37 -3.50
C TYR A 114 15.79 -17.14 -2.70
N ASN A 115 16.90 -16.46 -2.41
CA ASN A 115 18.07 -17.03 -1.75
C ASN A 115 18.64 -16.11 -0.66
N GLY A 116 17.76 -15.40 0.05
CA GLY A 116 18.15 -14.54 1.16
C GLY A 116 18.58 -13.13 0.73
N GLU A 117 18.08 -12.63 -0.40
CA GLU A 117 18.26 -11.25 -0.82
C GLU A 117 17.74 -10.29 0.26
N GLN A 118 18.46 -9.19 0.45
CA GLN A 118 18.07 -8.11 1.35
C GLN A 118 17.56 -6.91 0.57
N ILE A 119 16.65 -6.13 1.16
CA ILE A 119 16.13 -4.91 0.54
C ILE A 119 16.75 -3.71 1.23
N GLN A 120 17.36 -2.82 0.45
CA GLN A 120 17.83 -1.52 0.90
C GLN A 120 16.92 -0.42 0.34
N PHE A 121 16.26 0.32 1.23
CA PHE A 121 15.44 1.47 0.86
C PHE A 121 16.31 2.73 0.74
N THR A 122 16.51 3.21 -0.49
CA THR A 122 17.50 4.24 -0.82
C THR A 122 16.96 5.66 -0.85
N GLY A 123 15.65 5.85 -0.98
CA GLY A 123 15.07 7.18 -1.04
C GLY A 123 13.56 7.19 -1.25
N GLU A 124 12.99 8.38 -1.30
CA GLU A 124 11.60 8.62 -1.64
C GLU A 124 11.46 9.91 -2.46
N VAL A 125 10.53 9.91 -3.42
CA VAL A 125 10.22 11.06 -4.27
C VAL A 125 8.74 11.33 -4.22
N SER A 126 8.36 12.52 -3.76
CA SER A 126 6.96 12.94 -3.72
C SER A 126 6.57 13.67 -5.00
N SER A 127 5.36 13.40 -5.49
CA SER A 127 4.72 14.18 -6.55
C SER A 127 4.46 15.63 -6.13
N ASN A 128 4.40 16.54 -7.10
CA ASN A 128 4.19 17.98 -6.86
C ASN A 128 2.90 18.31 -6.08
N ASN A 129 1.85 17.49 -6.24
CA ASN A 129 0.57 17.67 -5.56
C ASN A 129 0.46 16.86 -4.26
N GLY A 130 1.52 16.12 -3.87
CA GLY A 130 1.58 15.35 -2.63
C GLY A 130 0.69 14.09 -2.59
N THR A 131 0.05 13.69 -3.70
CA THR A 131 -0.88 12.53 -3.70
C THR A 131 -0.22 11.21 -4.04
N ARG A 132 1.04 11.24 -4.50
CA ARG A 132 1.85 10.06 -4.81
C ARG A 132 3.24 10.23 -4.22
N VAL A 133 3.75 9.15 -3.64
CA VAL A 133 5.15 9.00 -3.23
C VAL A 133 5.70 7.76 -3.92
N GLU A 134 6.87 7.89 -4.51
CA GLU A 134 7.64 6.79 -5.06
C GLU A 134 8.73 6.41 -4.06
N ILE A 135 8.77 5.15 -3.66
CA ILE A 135 9.79 4.62 -2.76
C ILE A 135 10.84 3.90 -3.60
N GLN A 136 12.10 4.28 -3.42
CA GLN A 136 13.22 3.70 -4.15
C GLN A 136 13.88 2.63 -3.29
N MET A 137 14.10 1.44 -3.88
CA MET A 137 14.71 0.31 -3.21
C MET A 137 15.63 -0.48 -4.13
N ASN A 138 16.65 -1.09 -3.56
CA ASN A 138 17.58 -1.99 -4.22
C ASN A 138 17.54 -3.37 -3.56
N PHE A 139 17.60 -4.43 -4.38
CA PHE A 139 17.86 -5.78 -3.90
C PHE A 139 19.38 -5.98 -3.81
N LEU A 140 19.87 -6.24 -2.61
CA LEU A 140 21.26 -6.60 -2.36
C LEU A 140 21.38 -8.11 -2.54
N GLY A 141 22.03 -8.52 -3.63
CA GLY A 141 22.36 -9.93 -3.87
C GLY A 141 23.39 -10.43 -2.86
N GLN A 142 23.33 -11.72 -2.54
CA GLN A 142 24.44 -12.39 -1.87
C GLN A 142 25.61 -12.45 -2.85
N ASN A 143 26.75 -11.83 -2.53
CA ASN A 143 27.99 -12.09 -3.26
C ASN A 143 28.25 -13.60 -3.16
N LYS A 144 27.99 -14.34 -4.25
CA LYS A 144 28.42 -15.74 -4.36
C LYS A 144 29.94 -15.73 -4.35
N THR A 145 30.53 -16.06 -3.20
CA THR A 145 31.93 -16.49 -3.08
C THR A 145 32.11 -17.87 -3.69
#